data_AF-A0A7J4XYS1-F1
#
_entry.id   AF-A0A7J4XYS1-F1
#
_cell.length_a   1.000
_cell.length_b   1.000
_cell.length_c   1.000
_cell.angle_alpha   90.00
_cell.angle_beta   90.00
_cell.angle_gamma   90.00
#
_symmetry.space_group_name_H-M   'P 1'
#
loop_
_entity.id
_entity.type
_entity.pdbx_description
1 polymer ?
#
loop_
_entity_poly.entity_id
_entity_poly.type
_entity_poly.pdbx_seq_one_letter_code
_entity_poly.pdbx_strand_id
1 'polypeptide(L)'
;MKKYFVLSVFIMLIGAFTNVQSQNVEKSTTPEKGVLVSGNVRLCNYEKGCLITGNGMKNWTQKLEISYDGSDKTYGIYINVRGDIINLSVKHKGSGKESHTYEGIDRVTGRKVVVVTKQKLSSYLNNNGVASHTEVESPKGIIVTVPSTYTVFSVIPIKNE
;
A
#
# COMPACT_ATOMS: atom_id res chain seq x y z
N MET A 1 12.94 -1.14 71.87
CA MET A 1 11.48 -0.91 71.81
C MET A 1 11.21 0.58 71.58
N LYS A 2 10.66 0.93 70.41
CA LYS A 2 9.60 1.95 70.20
C LYS A 2 9.23 1.92 68.71
N LYS A 3 8.01 1.45 68.43
CA LYS A 3 7.36 1.39 67.12
C LYS A 3 6.66 2.72 66.89
N TYR A 4 6.86 3.40 65.77
CA TYR A 4 5.94 4.37 65.13
C TYR A 4 6.48 4.60 63.72
N PHE A 5 5.74 4.73 62.63
CA PHE A 5 4.33 4.54 62.30
C PHE A 5 4.35 4.62 60.77
N VAL A 6 3.91 3.57 60.06
CA VAL A 6 3.78 3.63 58.59
C VAL A 6 2.64 4.61 58.29
N LEU A 7 2.95 5.77 57.72
CA LEU A 7 1.95 6.65 57.14
C LEU A 7 2.24 6.83 55.64
N SER A 8 1.40 6.15 54.87
CA SER A 8 1.20 6.29 53.44
C SER A 8 0.89 7.75 53.09
N VAL A 9 1.63 8.30 52.12
CA VAL A 9 1.14 9.39 51.28
C VAL A 9 1.45 9.00 49.83
N PHE A 10 0.47 8.37 49.19
CA PHE A 10 0.39 8.24 47.74
C PHE A 10 0.28 9.65 47.14
N ILE A 11 1.38 10.18 46.59
CA ILE A 11 1.32 11.37 45.73
C ILE A 11 1.12 10.86 44.30
N MET A 12 -0.14 10.77 43.87
CA MET A 12 -0.47 10.73 42.45
C MET A 12 -0.14 12.10 41.85
N LEU A 13 1.06 12.24 41.30
CA LEU A 13 1.38 13.32 40.37
C LEU A 13 0.77 12.97 39.02
N ILE A 14 -0.49 13.37 38.84
CA ILE A 14 -1.08 13.58 37.52
C ILE A 14 -0.40 14.84 36.97
N GLY A 15 0.80 14.65 36.41
CA GLY A 15 1.46 15.66 35.60
C GLY A 15 0.73 15.74 34.27
N ALA A 16 -0.11 16.76 34.12
CA ALA A 16 -0.65 17.17 32.84
C ALA A 16 0.52 17.41 31.88
N PHE A 17 0.72 16.51 30.92
CA PHE A 17 1.57 16.79 29.77
C PHE A 17 0.91 17.95 29.02
N THR A 18 1.44 19.14 29.25
CA THR A 18 1.17 20.32 28.44
C THR A 18 1.42 19.95 27.00
N ASN A 19 0.37 20.12 26.18
CA ASN A 19 0.38 20.03 24.74
C ASN A 19 1.66 20.69 24.17
N VAL A 20 2.66 19.87 23.86
CA VAL A 20 3.72 20.26 22.94
C VAL A 20 3.09 20.20 21.56
N GLN A 21 2.46 21.31 21.20
CA GLN A 21 2.44 21.90 19.88
C GLN A 21 2.98 20.95 18.80
N SER A 22 2.09 20.10 18.28
CA SER A 22 2.28 19.42 16.99
C SER A 22 2.29 20.46 15.89
N GLN A 23 3.35 21.25 15.83
CA GLN A 23 3.69 22.04 14.66
C GLN A 23 4.37 21.10 13.68
N ASN A 24 3.82 21.08 12.47
CA ASN A 24 4.13 20.22 11.33
C ASN A 24 3.29 18.93 11.24
N VAL A 25 1.98 19.03 11.50
CA VAL A 25 1.05 18.28 10.64
C VAL A 25 0.98 19.08 9.35
N GLU A 26 1.83 18.71 8.38
CA GLU A 26 1.62 19.08 6.98
C GLU A 26 0.13 18.91 6.68
N LYS A 27 -0.46 19.98 6.18
CA LYS A 27 -1.83 20.08 5.70
C LYS A 27 -2.10 18.90 4.76
N SER A 28 -2.57 17.78 5.29
CA SER A 28 -3.12 16.68 4.51
C SER A 28 -4.30 17.28 3.78
N THR A 29 -4.08 17.66 2.53
CA THR A 29 -5.12 17.95 1.57
C THR A 29 -6.14 16.82 1.69
N THR A 30 -7.43 17.16 1.79
CA THR A 30 -8.51 16.19 1.68
C THR A 30 -8.17 15.24 0.54
N PRO A 31 -8.14 13.90 0.74
CA PRO A 31 -7.64 12.99 -0.27
C PRO A 31 -8.44 13.15 -1.57
N GLU A 32 -7.85 13.79 -2.57
CA GLU A 32 -8.49 13.94 -3.86
C GLU A 32 -8.44 12.56 -4.52
N LYS A 33 -9.61 11.92 -4.66
CA LYS A 33 -9.76 10.61 -5.29
C LYS A 33 -8.83 9.54 -4.72
N GLY A 34 -8.66 9.54 -3.39
CA GLY A 34 -7.85 8.56 -2.66
C GLY A 34 -6.34 8.79 -2.71
N VAL A 35 -5.88 9.91 -3.29
CA VAL A 35 -4.46 10.28 -3.31
C VAL A 35 -4.08 11.00 -2.02
N LEU A 36 -3.01 10.53 -1.39
CA LEU A 36 -2.41 11.17 -0.23
C LEU A 36 -0.90 11.35 -0.45
N VAL A 37 -0.40 12.53 -0.07
CA VAL A 37 1.00 12.91 -0.16
C VAL A 37 1.44 13.37 1.23
N SER A 38 2.53 12.80 1.74
CA SER A 38 3.12 13.16 3.03
C SER A 38 4.64 13.07 2.91
N GLY A 39 5.33 14.21 2.93
CA GLY A 39 6.76 14.27 2.63
C GLY A 39 7.15 13.53 1.33
N ASN A 40 8.07 12.56 1.44
CA ASN A 40 8.56 11.74 0.32
C ASN A 40 7.62 10.59 -0.06
N VAL A 41 6.53 10.39 0.68
CA VAL A 41 5.60 9.29 0.46
C VAL A 41 4.39 9.80 -0.30
N ARG A 42 4.06 9.09 -1.38
CA ARG A 42 2.80 9.26 -2.11
C ARG A 42 2.08 7.93 -2.14
N LEU A 43 0.78 7.94 -1.88
CA LEU A 43 -0.07 6.76 -1.99
C LEU A 43 -1.38 7.10 -2.68
N CYS A 44 -1.94 6.11 -3.36
CA CYS A 44 -3.28 6.14 -3.90
C CYS A 44 -4.03 4.91 -3.39
N ASN A 45 -5.09 5.16 -2.63
CA ASN A 45 -6.04 4.14 -2.23
C ASN A 45 -7.13 4.04 -3.31
N TYR A 46 -7.35 2.85 -3.84
CA TYR A 46 -8.42 2.55 -4.77
C TYR A 46 -9.56 1.88 -4.02
N GLU A 47 -10.76 2.46 -4.09
CA GLU A 47 -11.96 1.89 -3.46
C GLU A 47 -12.30 0.53 -4.04
N LYS A 48 -12.00 0.32 -5.33
CA LYS A 48 -12.29 -0.91 -6.07
C LYS A 48 -11.08 -1.34 -6.89
N GLY A 49 -10.88 -2.64 -6.91
CA GLY A 49 -9.91 -3.31 -7.76
C GLY A 49 -10.38 -4.73 -8.05
N CYS A 50 -9.90 -5.30 -9.15
CA CYS A 50 -10.19 -6.67 -9.53
C CYS A 50 -8.87 -7.46 -9.63
N LEU A 51 -8.72 -8.47 -8.78
CA LEU A 51 -7.65 -9.45 -8.89
C LEU A 51 -8.09 -10.58 -9.82
N ILE A 52 -7.25 -10.89 -10.81
CA ILE A 52 -7.47 -12.00 -11.74
C ILE A 52 -6.36 -13.03 -11.52
N THR A 53 -6.74 -14.23 -11.12
CA THR A 53 -5.79 -15.35 -10.94
C THR A 53 -5.34 -15.90 -12.30
N GLY A 54 -4.24 -16.68 -12.32
CA GLY A 54 -3.72 -17.27 -13.56
C GLY A 54 -4.71 -18.17 -14.33
N ASN A 55 -5.75 -18.69 -13.68
CA ASN A 55 -6.85 -19.44 -14.31
C ASN A 55 -8.05 -18.55 -14.71
N GLY A 56 -7.93 -17.22 -14.62
CA GLY A 56 -8.95 -16.26 -15.06
C GLY A 56 -10.03 -15.93 -14.03
N MET A 57 -10.01 -16.50 -12.82
CA MET A 57 -11.02 -16.15 -11.80
C MET A 57 -10.85 -14.72 -11.32
N LYS A 58 -11.97 -13.98 -11.29
CA LYS A 58 -12.04 -12.59 -10.86
C LYS A 58 -12.44 -12.50 -9.40
N ASN A 59 -11.69 -11.74 -8.61
CA ASN A 59 -11.96 -11.48 -7.21
C ASN A 59 -11.86 -9.98 -6.91
N TRP A 60 -12.89 -9.42 -6.28
CA TRP A 60 -12.90 -8.03 -5.89
C TRP A 60 -12.01 -7.78 -4.67
N THR A 61 -11.20 -6.73 -4.75
CA THR A 61 -10.35 -6.31 -3.63
C THR A 61 -11.20 -5.63 -2.57
N GLN A 62 -11.00 -5.99 -1.31
CA GLN A 62 -11.51 -5.26 -0.15
C GLN A 62 -10.67 -4.02 0.14
N LYS A 63 -9.38 -4.04 -0.23
CA LYS A 63 -8.49 -2.89 -0.21
C LYS A 63 -7.45 -3.03 -1.32
N LEU A 64 -7.21 -1.96 -2.06
CA LEU A 64 -6.11 -1.85 -3.01
C LEU A 64 -5.40 -0.51 -2.79
N GLU A 65 -4.10 -0.56 -2.55
CA GLU A 65 -3.29 0.63 -2.33
C GLU A 65 -1.99 0.52 -3.12
N ILE A 66 -1.63 1.57 -3.84
CA ILE A 66 -0.36 1.69 -4.53
C ILE A 66 0.36 2.89 -3.94
N SER A 67 1.58 2.68 -3.47
CA SER A 67 2.38 3.70 -2.82
C SER A 67 3.79 3.77 -3.38
N TYR A 68 4.46 4.88 -3.10
CA TYR A 68 5.85 5.11 -3.44
C TYR A 68 6.51 5.90 -2.32
N ASP A 69 7.63 5.38 -1.82
CA ASP A 69 8.52 6.07 -0.92
C ASP A 69 9.74 6.59 -1.72
N GLY A 70 9.84 7.91 -1.81
CA GLY A 70 10.94 8.58 -2.51
C GLY A 70 12.30 8.41 -1.84
N SER A 71 12.34 8.07 -0.55
CA SER A 71 13.56 7.98 0.25
C SER A 71 14.42 6.79 -0.18
N ASP A 72 13.77 5.65 -0.46
CA ASP A 72 14.43 4.42 -0.87
C ASP A 72 14.06 3.97 -2.30
N LYS A 73 13.22 4.76 -2.98
CA LYS A 73 12.70 4.53 -4.34
C LYS A 73 11.92 3.22 -4.46
N THR A 74 11.15 2.89 -3.43
CA THR A 74 10.34 1.66 -3.35
C THR A 74 8.88 1.94 -3.65
N TYR A 75 8.28 1.08 -4.46
CA TYR A 75 6.83 1.02 -4.62
C TYR A 75 6.24 -0.01 -3.65
N GLY A 76 5.13 0.36 -3.02
CA GLY A 76 4.26 -0.53 -2.27
C GLY A 76 3.04 -0.92 -3.10
N ILE A 77 2.65 -2.19 -3.07
CA ILE A 77 1.38 -2.65 -3.64
C ILE A 77 0.70 -3.52 -2.60
N TYR A 78 -0.34 -2.98 -1.97
CA TYR A 78 -1.13 -3.69 -0.97
C TYR A 78 -2.46 -4.13 -1.56
N ILE A 79 -2.78 -5.41 -1.40
CA ILE A 79 -4.03 -6.00 -1.88
C ILE A 79 -4.60 -6.84 -0.74
N ASN A 80 -5.87 -6.62 -0.41
CA ASN A 80 -6.65 -7.52 0.44
C ASN A 80 -7.80 -8.08 -0.39
N VAL A 81 -7.88 -9.41 -0.49
CA VAL A 81 -8.96 -10.14 -1.18
C VAL A 81 -9.40 -11.29 -0.29
N ARG A 82 -10.66 -11.25 0.18
CA ARG A 82 -11.27 -12.31 1.00
C ARG A 82 -10.45 -12.69 2.25
N GLY A 83 -9.74 -11.73 2.84
CA GLY A 83 -8.85 -11.95 3.99
C GLY A 83 -7.42 -12.34 3.64
N ASP A 84 -7.14 -12.71 2.39
CA ASP A 84 -5.76 -12.91 1.91
C ASP A 84 -5.09 -11.56 1.65
N ILE A 85 -3.89 -11.39 2.21
CA ILE A 85 -3.11 -10.16 2.09
C ILE A 85 -1.89 -10.41 1.20
N ILE A 86 -1.72 -9.53 0.21
CA ILE A 86 -0.53 -9.43 -0.62
C ILE A 86 0.06 -8.05 -0.36
N ASN A 87 1.33 -7.98 0.07
CA ASN A 87 1.97 -6.71 0.42
C ASN A 87 3.34 -6.61 -0.24
N LEU A 88 3.38 -6.10 -1.46
CA LEU A 88 4.59 -6.10 -2.27
C LEU A 88 5.43 -4.86 -1.99
N SER A 89 6.74 -5.06 -1.98
CA SER A 89 7.78 -4.02 -1.90
C SER A 89 8.69 -4.19 -3.10
N VAL A 90 8.56 -3.33 -4.11
CA VAL A 90 9.27 -3.51 -5.38
C VAL A 90 9.99 -2.25 -5.83
N LYS A 91 11.15 -2.41 -6.47
CA LYS A 91 11.91 -1.32 -7.08
C LYS A 91 11.92 -1.48 -8.58
N HIS A 92 11.93 -0.36 -9.30
CA HIS A 92 12.04 -0.37 -10.76
C HIS A 92 13.37 -0.99 -11.19
N LYS A 93 13.31 -1.88 -12.19
CA LYS A 93 14.48 -2.58 -12.73
C LYS A 93 14.78 -2.21 -14.16
N GLY A 94 13.76 -2.01 -14.97
CA GLY A 94 13.93 -1.71 -16.38
C GLY A 94 12.60 -1.46 -17.08
N SER A 95 12.67 -0.99 -18.31
CA SER A 95 11.51 -0.83 -19.17
C SER A 95 11.82 -1.39 -20.55
N GLY A 96 10.89 -2.16 -21.11
CA GLY A 96 10.86 -2.51 -22.52
C GLY A 96 10.03 -1.52 -23.33
N LYS A 97 9.79 -1.85 -24.60
CA LYS A 97 8.99 -1.01 -25.53
C LYS A 97 7.56 -0.77 -25.04
N GLU A 98 6.96 -1.76 -24.36
CA GLU A 98 5.56 -1.70 -23.89
C GLU A 98 5.37 -2.22 -22.46
N SER A 99 6.45 -2.31 -21.68
CA SER A 99 6.39 -2.85 -20.33
C SER A 99 7.39 -2.20 -19.39
N HIS A 100 7.06 -2.21 -18.11
CA HIS A 100 7.93 -1.79 -17.02
C HIS A 100 8.04 -2.95 -16.03
N THR A 101 9.28 -3.28 -15.67
CA THR A 101 9.59 -4.38 -14.76
C THR A 101 10.04 -3.83 -13.42
N TYR A 102 9.51 -4.41 -12.36
CA TYR A 102 9.86 -4.12 -10.98
C TYR A 102 10.15 -5.44 -10.28
N GLU A 103 11.08 -5.45 -9.35
CA GLU A 103 11.42 -6.63 -8.57
C GLU A 103 11.52 -6.27 -7.09
N GLY A 104 11.22 -7.25 -6.25
CA GLY A 104 11.42 -7.13 -4.83
C GLY A 104 10.83 -8.32 -4.11
N ILE A 105 10.09 -8.05 -3.03
CA ILE A 105 9.54 -9.10 -2.17
C ILE A 105 8.06 -8.87 -1.87
N ASP A 106 7.35 -9.95 -1.59
CA ASP A 106 6.15 -9.91 -0.78
C ASP A 106 6.56 -9.84 0.70
N ARG A 107 6.19 -8.77 1.39
CA ARG A 107 6.51 -8.50 2.79
C ARG A 107 5.83 -9.48 3.75
N VAL A 108 4.75 -10.14 3.33
CA VAL A 108 4.04 -11.14 4.16
C VAL A 108 4.84 -12.44 4.18
N THR A 109 5.23 -12.94 3.01
CA THR A 109 5.88 -14.25 2.88
C THR A 109 7.40 -14.21 2.77
N GLY A 110 7.99 -13.04 2.56
CA GLY A 110 9.42 -12.87 2.27
C GLY A 110 9.85 -13.35 0.87
N ARG A 111 8.91 -13.82 0.04
CA ARG A 111 9.22 -14.40 -1.28
C ARG A 111 9.58 -13.31 -2.28
N LYS A 112 10.50 -13.65 -3.19
CA LYS A 112 10.81 -12.79 -4.34
C LYS A 112 9.60 -12.68 -5.25
N VAL A 113 9.34 -11.46 -5.73
CA VAL A 113 8.28 -11.17 -6.68
C VAL A 113 8.81 -10.35 -7.84
N VAL A 114 8.21 -10.56 -9.01
CA VAL A 114 8.41 -9.73 -10.20
C VAL A 114 7.07 -9.12 -10.55
N VAL A 115 7.04 -7.80 -10.72
CA VAL A 115 5.87 -7.05 -11.13
C VAL A 115 6.11 -6.48 -12.52
N VAL A 116 5.19 -6.72 -13.44
CA VAL A 116 5.23 -6.22 -14.81
C VAL A 116 3.98 -5.42 -15.10
N THR A 117 4.14 -4.22 -15.64
CA THR A 117 3.03 -3.32 -15.95
C THR A 117 3.20 -2.73 -17.35
N LYS A 118 2.08 -2.48 -18.06
CA LYS A 118 2.13 -1.76 -19.34
C LYS A 118 2.43 -0.27 -19.18
N GLN A 119 1.87 0.36 -18.13
CA GLN A 119 2.15 1.74 -17.72
C GLN A 119 2.98 1.76 -16.43
N LYS A 120 3.78 2.80 -16.21
CA LYS A 120 4.61 2.93 -14.99
C LYS A 120 3.76 2.87 -13.72
N LEU A 121 4.27 2.23 -12.67
CA LEU A 121 3.63 2.23 -11.35
C LEU A 121 3.34 3.63 -10.81
N SER A 122 4.20 4.61 -11.14
CA SER A 122 3.99 6.02 -10.79
C SER A 122 2.68 6.62 -11.32
N SER A 123 2.14 6.08 -12.41
CA SER A 123 0.84 6.51 -12.95
C SER A 123 -0.28 6.24 -11.96
N TYR A 124 -0.25 5.06 -11.32
CA TYR A 124 -1.28 4.65 -10.37
C TYR A 124 -1.20 5.40 -9.02
N LEU A 125 -0.17 6.21 -8.79
CA LEU A 125 -0.11 7.07 -7.60
C LEU A 125 -1.02 8.30 -7.71
N ASN A 126 -1.68 8.50 -8.85
CA ASN A 126 -2.55 9.65 -9.12
C ASN A 126 -3.94 9.18 -9.59
N ASN A 127 -4.47 8.11 -8.99
CA ASN A 127 -5.79 7.55 -9.29
C ASN A 127 -6.01 7.16 -10.77
N ASN A 128 -4.94 6.83 -11.51
CA ASN A 128 -5.10 6.29 -12.85
C ASN A 128 -5.52 4.82 -12.76
N GLY A 129 -6.48 4.41 -13.57
CA GLY A 129 -7.02 3.05 -13.56
C GLY A 129 -7.99 2.87 -14.71
N VAL A 130 -8.65 1.72 -14.77
CA VAL A 130 -9.79 1.55 -15.68
C VAL A 130 -11.01 2.29 -15.14
N ALA A 131 -11.93 2.69 -16.02
CA ALA A 131 -13.15 3.37 -15.57
C ALA A 131 -14.16 2.40 -14.96
N SER A 132 -14.15 1.14 -15.40
CA SER A 132 -15.05 0.13 -14.88
C SER A 132 -14.48 -1.28 -15.00
N HIS A 133 -15.16 -2.23 -14.36
CA HIS A 133 -14.76 -3.62 -14.34
C HIS A 133 -15.04 -4.39 -15.63
N THR A 134 -15.79 -3.82 -16.57
CA THR A 134 -16.01 -4.44 -17.89
C THR A 134 -14.79 -4.23 -18.79
N GLU A 135 -13.92 -3.27 -18.47
CA GLU A 135 -12.62 -3.05 -19.12
C GLU A 135 -11.51 -3.99 -18.60
N VAL A 136 -11.84 -4.92 -17.70
CA VAL A 136 -10.91 -5.85 -17.02
C VAL A 136 -10.29 -6.88 -17.98
N GLU A 137 -10.79 -6.99 -19.21
CA GLU A 137 -10.15 -7.77 -20.29
C GLU A 137 -8.95 -7.03 -20.92
N SER A 138 -8.64 -5.82 -20.46
CA SER A 138 -7.57 -4.99 -20.99
C SER A 138 -6.20 -5.33 -20.38
N PRO A 139 -5.09 -5.30 -21.15
CA PRO A 139 -3.70 -5.50 -20.69
C PRO A 139 -3.17 -4.38 -19.74
N LYS A 140 -4.06 -3.63 -19.07
CA LYS A 140 -3.75 -2.55 -18.13
C LYS A 140 -3.61 -3.04 -16.68
N GLY A 141 -3.56 -4.34 -16.47
CA GLY A 141 -3.30 -4.93 -15.15
C GLY A 141 -1.86 -4.75 -14.70
N ILE A 142 -1.68 -4.75 -13.38
CA ILE A 142 -0.41 -4.96 -12.73
C ILE A 142 -0.23 -6.46 -12.60
N ILE A 143 0.66 -7.04 -13.40
CA ILE A 143 0.92 -8.48 -13.41
C ILE A 143 1.97 -8.77 -12.34
N VAL A 144 1.71 -9.76 -11.50
CA VAL A 144 2.60 -10.20 -10.42
C VAL A 144 2.93 -11.66 -10.62
N THR A 145 4.21 -11.97 -10.58
CA THR A 145 4.75 -13.33 -10.61
C THR A 145 5.50 -13.60 -9.31
N VAL A 146 5.21 -14.74 -8.67
CA VAL A 146 5.96 -15.28 -7.54
C VAL A 146 6.67 -16.55 -8.03
N PRO A 147 7.95 -16.45 -8.45
CA PRO A 147 8.62 -17.55 -9.16
C PRO A 147 8.70 -18.85 -8.35
N SER A 148 8.91 -18.75 -7.03
CA SER A 148 9.06 -19.91 -6.16
C SER A 148 7.81 -20.81 -6.08
N THR A 149 6.65 -20.28 -6.42
CA THR A 149 5.38 -21.02 -6.40
C THR A 149 4.69 -21.06 -7.75
N TYR A 150 5.36 -20.60 -8.81
CA TYR A 150 4.79 -20.47 -10.15
C TYR A 150 3.45 -19.71 -10.17
N THR A 151 3.24 -18.84 -9.17
CA THR A 151 1.98 -18.11 -9.03
C THR A 151 2.04 -16.88 -9.92
N VAL A 152 1.03 -16.72 -10.76
CA VAL A 152 0.82 -15.53 -11.59
C VAL A 152 -0.60 -15.05 -11.37
N PHE A 153 -0.74 -13.74 -11.13
CA PHE A 153 -2.02 -13.07 -11.08
C PHE A 153 -1.85 -11.64 -11.58
N SER A 154 -2.96 -10.97 -11.88
CA SER A 154 -2.98 -9.55 -12.14
C SER A 154 -3.92 -8.84 -11.18
N VAL A 155 -3.67 -7.56 -10.92
CA VAL A 155 -4.62 -6.67 -10.26
C VAL A 155 -4.89 -5.47 -11.14
N ILE A 156 -6.17 -5.14 -11.29
CA ILE A 156 -6.64 -4.02 -12.10
C ILE A 156 -7.26 -2.98 -11.18
N PRO A 157 -6.60 -1.83 -10.97
CA PRO A 157 -7.18 -0.72 -10.23
C PRO A 157 -8.32 -0.06 -11.00
N ILE A 158 -9.46 0.17 -10.35
CA ILE A 158 -10.59 0.94 -10.90
C ILE A 158 -10.52 2.32 -10.28
N LYS A 159 -10.38 3.36 -11.12
CA LYS A 159 -10.22 4.73 -10.63
C LYS A 159 -11.40 5.15 -9.76
N ASN A 160 -11.12 5.87 -8.68
CA ASN A 160 -12.13 6.51 -7.85
C ASN A 160 -12.77 7.68 -8.63
N GLU A 161 -14.07 7.91 -8.42
CA GLU A 161 -14.84 8.97 -9.09
C GLU A 161 -14.68 10.33 -8.41
#